data_AF-K8E4Q9-F1
#
_entry.id   AF-K8E4Q9-F1
#
_cell.length_a   1.000
_cell.length_b   1.000
_cell.length_c   1.000
_cell.angle_alpha   90.00
_cell.angle_beta   90.00
_cell.angle_gamma   90.00
#
_symmetry.space_group_name_H-M   'P 1'
#
loop_
_entity.id
_entity.type
_entity.pdbx_description
1 polymer ?
#
loop_
_entity_poly.entity_id
_entity_poly.type
_entity_poly.pdbx_seq_one_letter_code
_entity_poly.pdbx_strand_id
1 'polypeptide(L)'
;MKIYYKIDANGYPLESKVFSTEETAAEEGYNYPSWEELLLKPKWSEKMNKWVETATDEELNPPEMEELTKEEELAQQISELEIKNMEKDILIESMGQQLSDLEIMILGGKENG
;
A
#
# COMPACT_ATOMS: atom_id res chain seq x y z
N MET A 1 -20.78 -16.97 -27.72
CA MET A 1 -19.42 -16.41 -27.66
C MET A 1 -18.91 -16.55 -26.25
N LYS A 2 -17.72 -17.12 -26.07
CA LYS A 2 -17.04 -17.22 -24.78
C LYS A 2 -15.65 -16.58 -24.91
N ILE A 3 -15.15 -15.99 -23.84
CA ILE A 3 -13.79 -15.44 -23.77
C ILE A 3 -12.86 -16.58 -23.33
N TYR A 4 -11.76 -16.75 -24.06
CA TYR A 4 -10.70 -17.70 -23.76
C TYR A 4 -9.39 -16.94 -23.57
N TYR A 5 -8.48 -17.52 -22.79
CA TYR A 5 -7.22 -16.87 -22.41
C TYR A 5 -6.03 -17.74 -22.79
N LYS A 6 -4.94 -17.09 -23.19
CA LYS A 6 -3.60 -17.70 -23.16
C LYS A 6 -3.00 -17.45 -21.79
N ILE A 7 -2.47 -18.50 -21.18
CA ILE A 7 -1.92 -18.48 -19.83
C ILE A 7 -0.41 -18.74 -19.93
N ASP A 8 0.39 -18.04 -19.13
CA ASP A 8 1.82 -18.28 -19.02
C ASP A 8 2.15 -19.52 -18.15
N ALA A 9 3.44 -19.84 -18.02
CA ALA A 9 3.89 -20.98 -17.20
C ALA A 9 3.55 -20.87 -15.71
N ASN A 10 3.18 -19.68 -15.23
CA ASN A 10 2.85 -19.39 -13.84
C ASN A 10 1.33 -19.30 -13.59
N GLY A 11 0.50 -19.52 -14.61
CA GLY A 11 -0.95 -19.47 -14.45
C GLY A 11 -1.59 -18.10 -14.69
N TYR A 12 -0.84 -17.10 -15.18
CA TYR A 12 -1.38 -15.75 -15.42
C TYR A 12 -1.85 -15.54 -16.86
N PRO A 13 -3.00 -14.86 -17.08
CA PRO A 13 -3.52 -14.59 -18.41
C PRO A 13 -2.66 -13.54 -19.14
N LEU A 14 -2.12 -13.91 -20.30
CA LEU A 14 -1.32 -13.05 -21.18
C LEU A 14 -2.18 -12.30 -22.21
N GLU A 15 -3.14 -13.01 -22.81
CA GLU A 15 -3.97 -12.50 -23.91
C GLU A 15 -5.38 -13.09 -23.79
N SER A 16 -6.41 -12.32 -24.15
CA SER A 16 -7.80 -12.79 -24.19
C SER A 16 -8.41 -12.59 -25.57
N LYS A 17 -9.16 -13.60 -26.02
CA LYS A 17 -9.84 -13.56 -27.33
C LYS A 17 -11.20 -14.25 -27.24
N VAL A 18 -12.16 -13.71 -27.98
CA VAL A 18 -13.52 -14.25 -28.04
C VAL A 18 -13.60 -15.29 -29.14
N PHE A 19 -14.02 -16.51 -28.78
CA PHE A 19 -14.25 -17.58 -29.73
C PHE A 19 -15.72 -18.02 -29.75
N SER A 20 -16.16 -18.52 -30.91
CA SER A 20 -17.49 -19.08 -31.10
C SER A 20 -17.59 -20.51 -30.58
N THR A 21 -16.52 -21.31 -30.70
CA THR A 21 -16.44 -22.70 -30.25
C THR A 21 -15.14 -22.95 -29.47
N GLU A 22 -15.12 -24.01 -28.66
CA GLU A 22 -13.95 -24.41 -27.85
C GLU A 22 -12.85 -25.06 -28.70
N GLU A 23 -13.22 -25.81 -29.73
CA GLU A 23 -12.28 -26.44 -30.68
C GLU A 23 -11.40 -25.41 -31.37
N THR A 24 -11.98 -24.29 -31.82
CA THR A 24 -11.22 -23.20 -32.47
C THR A 24 -10.32 -22.44 -31.48
N ALA A 25 -10.71 -22.36 -30.21
CA ALA A 25 -9.86 -21.79 -29.17
C ALA A 25 -8.67 -22.71 -28.87
N ALA A 26 -8.91 -24.01 -28.74
CA ALA A 26 -7.87 -25.01 -28.44
C ALA A 26 -6.83 -25.12 -29.56
N GLU A 27 -7.25 -25.07 -30.84
CA GLU A 27 -6.32 -25.04 -31.99
C GLU A 27 -5.39 -23.82 -31.96
N GLU A 28 -5.86 -22.66 -31.51
CA GLU A 28 -5.06 -21.44 -31.37
C GLU A 28 -4.28 -21.37 -30.03
N GLY A 29 -4.37 -22.40 -29.19
CA GLY A 29 -3.71 -22.49 -27.88
C GLY A 29 -4.36 -21.65 -26.79
N TYR A 30 -5.64 -21.31 -26.92
CA TYR A 30 -6.42 -20.60 -25.91
C TYR A 30 -7.27 -21.60 -25.09
N ASN A 31 -7.30 -21.41 -23.78
CA ASN A 31 -8.04 -22.26 -22.86
C ASN A 31 -9.18 -21.49 -22.20
N TYR A 32 -10.30 -22.18 -21.94
CA TYR A 32 -11.38 -21.58 -21.14
C TYR A 32 -10.94 -21.63 -19.69
N PRO A 33 -10.89 -20.49 -18.98
CA PRO A 33 -10.40 -20.49 -17.62
C PRO A 33 -11.42 -21.22 -16.76
N SER A 34 -10.95 -22.27 -16.08
CA SER A 34 -11.63 -22.77 -14.90
C SER A 34 -11.63 -21.64 -13.87
N TRP A 35 -12.81 -21.12 -13.49
CA TRP A 35 -12.91 -20.15 -12.40
C TRP A 35 -12.29 -20.67 -11.09
N GLU A 36 -12.16 -22.00 -10.94
CA GLU A 36 -11.50 -22.61 -9.78
C GLU A 36 -9.98 -22.43 -9.77
N GLU A 37 -9.36 -22.17 -10.92
CA GLU A 37 -7.91 -21.95 -11.05
C GLU A 37 -7.54 -20.45 -10.94
N LEU A 38 -8.42 -19.55 -11.37
CA LEU A 38 -8.23 -18.10 -11.29
C LEU A 38 -8.64 -17.50 -9.94
N LEU A 39 -9.57 -18.13 -9.23
CA LEU A 39 -9.93 -17.73 -7.88
C LEU A 39 -8.94 -18.41 -6.91
N LEU A 40 -7.90 -17.66 -6.52
CA LEU A 40 -7.02 -18.05 -5.42
C LEU A 40 -7.90 -18.34 -4.19
N LYS A 41 -8.12 -19.64 -3.91
CA LYS A 41 -8.96 -20.08 -2.81
C LYS A 41 -8.42 -19.48 -1.51
N PRO A 42 -9.29 -18.96 -0.62
CA PRO A 42 -8.84 -18.42 0.65
C PRO A 42 -8.03 -19.49 1.39
N LYS A 43 -6.82 -19.12 1.81
CA LYS A 43 -5.93 -19.99 2.59
C LYS A 43 -5.96 -19.53 4.04
N TRP A 44 -5.93 -20.49 4.97
CA TRP A 44 -5.78 -20.20 6.39
C TRP A 44 -4.31 -19.86 6.67
N SER A 45 -4.04 -18.69 7.27
CA SER A 45 -2.71 -18.35 7.77
C SER A 45 -2.66 -18.68 9.26
N GLU A 46 -1.84 -19.67 9.65
CA GLU A 46 -1.61 -19.98 11.07
C GLU A 46 -0.92 -18.82 11.79
N LYS A 47 0.03 -18.15 11.12
CA LYS A 47 0.77 -17.02 11.67
C LYS A 47 -0.12 -15.80 11.96
N MET A 48 -1.07 -15.50 11.08
CA MET A 48 -1.99 -14.36 11.26
C MET A 48 -3.31 -14.74 11.94
N ASN A 49 -3.57 -16.04 12.16
CA ASN A 49 -4.79 -16.60 12.72
C ASN A 49 -6.08 -16.10 12.01
N LYS A 50 -6.05 -16.00 10.68
CA LYS A 50 -7.17 -15.56 9.86
C LYS A 50 -7.14 -16.19 8.46
N TRP A 51 -8.31 -16.20 7.81
CA TRP A 51 -8.42 -16.51 6.38
C TRP A 51 -7.92 -15.33 5.56
N VAL A 52 -7.07 -15.58 4.57
CA VAL A 52 -6.53 -14.56 3.66
C VAL A 52 -6.96 -14.91 2.23
N GLU A 53 -7.72 -14.01 1.62
CA GLU A 53 -8.11 -14.10 0.21
C GLU A 53 -6.94 -13.63 -0.67
N THR A 54 -6.75 -14.24 -1.83
CA THR A 54 -5.69 -13.87 -2.81
C THR A 54 -4.24 -13.95 -2.30
N ALA A 55 -3.99 -14.62 -1.18
CA ALA A 55 -2.68 -14.64 -0.56
C ALA A 55 -1.66 -15.42 -1.38
N THR A 56 -0.61 -14.72 -1.79
CA THR A 56 0.65 -15.32 -2.23
C THR A 56 1.32 -16.05 -1.06
N ASP A 57 2.19 -17.03 -1.34
CA ASP A 57 2.82 -17.81 -0.27
C ASP A 57 3.72 -16.95 0.65
N GLU A 58 4.20 -15.81 0.15
CA GLU A 58 4.94 -14.77 0.91
C GLU A 58 4.02 -14.01 1.88
N GLU A 59 2.77 -13.72 1.50
CA GLU A 59 1.80 -13.04 2.37
C GLU A 59 1.26 -13.94 3.48
N LEU A 60 1.23 -15.26 3.26
CA LEU A 60 0.83 -16.24 4.28
C LEU A 60 1.92 -16.45 5.32
N ASN A 61 3.18 -16.35 4.89
CA ASN A 61 4.37 -16.52 5.70
C ASN A 61 5.20 -15.23 5.64
N PRO A 62 4.69 -14.10 6.17
CA PRO A 62 5.54 -12.92 6.26
C PRO A 62 6.80 -13.29 7.05
N PRO A 63 7.95 -12.62 6.82
CA PRO A 63 9.10 -12.80 7.68
C PRO A 63 8.70 -12.59 9.15
N GLU A 64 9.30 -13.34 10.07
CA GLU A 64 9.16 -13.01 11.50
C GLU A 64 9.68 -11.58 11.68
N MET A 65 8.81 -10.67 12.14
CA MET A 65 9.30 -9.38 12.61
C MET A 65 10.13 -9.70 13.84
N GLU A 66 11.44 -9.53 13.72
CA GLU A 66 12.33 -9.63 14.86
C GLU A 66 11.85 -8.60 15.90
N GLU A 67 11.61 -9.06 17.12
CA GLU A 67 11.35 -8.16 18.23
C GLU A 67 12.58 -7.27 18.39
N LEU A 68 12.36 -5.95 18.43
CA LEU A 68 13.44 -5.00 18.64
C LEU A 68 14.13 -5.32 19.97
N THR A 69 15.45 -5.29 19.96
CA THR A 69 16.20 -5.26 21.21
C THR A 69 15.88 -3.97 21.97
N LYS A 70 16.07 -3.98 23.29
CA LYS A 70 15.87 -2.78 24.12
C LYS A 70 16.68 -1.56 23.64
N GLU A 71 17.85 -1.80 23.05
CA GLU A 71 18.69 -0.74 22.51
C GLU A 71 18.07 -0.12 21.25
N GLU A 72 17.48 -0.94 20.38
CA GLU A 72 16.79 -0.49 19.17
C GLU A 72 15.47 0.22 19.52
N GLU A 73 14.71 -0.27 20.50
CA GLU A 73 13.51 0.41 21.01
C GLU A 73 13.86 1.82 21.53
N LEU A 74 14.96 1.94 22.28
CA LEU A 74 15.42 3.23 22.78
C LEU A 74 15.87 4.16 21.64
N ALA A 75 16.59 3.63 20.65
CA ALA A 75 17.00 4.40 19.48
C ALA A 75 15.79 4.92 18.70
N GLN A 76 14.74 4.09 18.53
CA GLN A 76 13.50 4.48 17.89
C GLN A 76 12.78 5.59 18.68
N GLN A 77 12.66 5.44 20.01
CA GLN A 77 12.05 6.46 20.87
C GLN A 77 12.80 7.80 20.81
N ILE A 78 14.14 7.77 20.78
CA ILE A 78 14.96 8.97 20.62
C ILE A 78 14.68 9.63 19.28
N SER A 79 14.65 8.87 18.18
CA SER A 79 14.34 9.41 16.85
C SER A 79 12.95 10.04 16.79
N GLU A 80 11.94 9.41 17.39
CA GLU A 80 10.58 9.97 17.45
C GLU A 80 10.53 11.28 18.25
N LEU A 81 11.31 11.38 19.34
CA LEU A 81 11.40 12.61 20.13
C LEU A 81 12.09 13.73 19.37
N GLU A 82 13.14 13.43 18.62
CA GLU A 82 13.84 14.38 17.76
C GLU A 82 12.91 14.95 16.67
N ILE A 83 12.13 14.08 16.02
CA ILE A 83 11.12 14.49 15.03
C ILE A 83 10.08 15.42 15.65
N LYS A 84 9.49 15.03 16.79
CA LYS A 84 8.52 15.87 17.51
C LYS A 84 9.10 17.21 17.93
N ASN A 85 10.40 17.28 18.19
CA ASN A 85 11.05 18.53 18.56
C ASN A 85 11.20 19.45 17.33
N MET A 86 11.63 18.90 16.19
CA MET A 86 11.69 19.64 14.92
C MET A 86 10.32 20.18 14.51
N GLU A 87 9.26 19.37 14.64
CA GLU A 87 7.89 19.82 14.34
C GLU A 87 7.45 20.99 15.22
N LYS A 88 7.84 20.99 16.50
CA LYS A 88 7.56 22.10 17.42
C LYS A 88 8.33 23.36 17.04
N ASP A 89 9.60 23.24 16.66
CA ASP A 89 10.41 24.40 16.24
C ASP A 89 9.79 25.07 15.01
N ILE A 90 9.37 24.28 14.01
CA ILE A 90 8.64 24.78 12.84
C ILE A 90 7.36 25.52 13.23
N LEU A 91 6.58 24.96 14.17
CA LEU A 91 5.35 25.59 14.66
C LEU A 91 5.63 26.93 15.36
N ILE A 92 6.68 26.98 16.18
CA ILE A 92 7.08 28.21 16.89
C ILE A 92 7.48 29.30 15.88
N GLU A 93 8.28 28.95 14.88
CA GLU A 93 8.67 29.88 13.82
C GLU A 93 7.45 30.42 13.06
N SER A 94 6.53 29.53 12.68
CA SER A 94 5.26 29.89 12.04
C SER A 94 4.44 30.88 12.89
N MET A 95 4.29 30.58 14.18
CA MET A 95 3.56 31.47 15.11
C MET A 95 4.26 32.82 15.28
N GLY A 96 5.60 32.83 15.33
CA GLY A 96 6.40 34.05 15.39
C GLY A 96 6.18 34.96 14.17
N GLN A 97 6.14 34.37 12.98
CA GLN A 97 5.84 35.11 11.74
C GLN A 97 4.43 35.70 11.77
N GLN A 98 3.42 34.91 12.18
CA GLN A 98 2.03 35.37 12.28
C GLN A 98 1.89 36.55 13.26
N LEU A 99 2.60 36.51 14.40
CA LEU A 99 2.62 37.62 15.35
C LEU A 99 3.26 38.86 14.73
N SER A 100 4.38 38.72 14.03
CA SER A 100 5.04 39.84 13.35
C SER A 100 4.13 40.48 12.29
N ASP A 101 3.42 39.68 11.50
CA ASP A 101 2.48 40.16 10.49
C ASP A 101 1.33 40.96 11.15
N LEU A 102 0.80 40.46 12.28
CA LEU A 102 -0.23 41.16 13.05
C LEU A 102 0.28 42.48 13.65
N GLU A 103 1.50 42.50 14.18
CA GLU A 103 2.13 43.72 14.71
C GLU A 103 2.28 44.79 13.62
N ILE A 104 2.74 44.40 12.43
CA ILE A 104 2.84 45.30 11.28
C ILE A 104 1.47 45.85 10.90
N MET A 105 0.43 45.00 10.86
CA MET A 105 -0.93 45.43 10.53
C MET A 105 -1.46 46.46 11.53
N ILE A 106 -1.25 46.24 12.82
CA ILE A 106 -1.71 47.15 13.88
C ILE A 106 -0.94 48.48 13.82
N LEU A 107 0.38 48.43 13.63
CA LEU A 107 1.22 49.63 13.59
C LEU A 107 0.98 50.45 12.31
N GLY A 108 0.95 49.81 11.14
CA GLY A 108 0.68 50.47 9.86
C GLY A 108 -0.75 51.00 9.73
N GLY A 109 -1.72 50.40 10.43
CA GLY A 109 -3.09 50.91 10.51
C GLY A 109 -3.23 52.16 11.38
N LYS A 110 -2.32 52.39 12.33
CA LYS A 110 -2.32 53.55 13.24
C LYS A 110 -1.75 54.83 12.63
N GLU A 111 -0.94 54.73 11.58
CA GLU A 111 -0.35 55.90 10.90
C GLU A 111 -1.29 56.54 9.87
N ASN A 112 -2.41 55.88 9.53
CA ASN A 112 -3.35 56.33 8.50
C ASN A 112 -4.74 56.74 9.05
N GLY A 113 -4.88 56.98 10.36
CA GLY A 113 -6.13 57.34 11.04
C GLY A 113 -6.10 58.68 11.76
#